data_AF-W1XSC4-F1
#
_entry.id   AF-W1XSC4-F1
#
_cell.length_a   1.000
_cell.length_b   1.000
_cell.length_c   1.000
_cell.angle_alpha   90.00
_cell.angle_beta   90.00
_cell.angle_gamma   90.00
#
_symmetry.space_group_name_H-M   'P 1'
#
loop_
_entity.id
_entity.type
_entity.pdbx_description
1 polymer ?
#
loop_
_entity_poly.entity_id
_entity_poly.type
_entity_poly.pdbx_seq_one_letter_code
_entity_poly.pdbx_strand_id
1 'polypeptide(L)'
;DPAEGWLACGITGVGRLPEPEAIVDWLEAKMCSTNELEGTTILVTAGGTQESIDPVRYIGNRSSGKMGYAIAEQAARMGAKVILVSAPTS
;
A
#
# COMPACT_ATOMS: atom_id res chain seq x y z
N ASP A 1 16.29 -9.15 8.40
CA ASP A 1 16.81 -10.10 9.41
C ASP A 1 16.15 -11.45 9.25
N PRO A 2 16.77 -12.56 9.72
CA PRO A 2 16.16 -13.88 9.69
C PRO A 2 14.88 -13.94 10.54
N ALA A 3 13.93 -14.76 10.13
CA ALA A 3 12.71 -15.00 10.88
C ALA A 3 12.94 -15.99 12.03
N GLU A 4 12.03 -15.99 13.00
CA GLU A 4 11.95 -16.99 14.05
C GLU A 4 11.03 -18.14 13.61
N GLY A 5 11.41 -19.38 13.94
CA GLY A 5 10.56 -20.54 13.66
C GLY A 5 11.28 -21.86 13.88
N TRP A 6 10.66 -22.94 13.41
CA TRP A 6 11.25 -24.28 13.45
C TRP A 6 12.45 -24.36 12.49
N LEU A 7 13.62 -24.71 13.03
CA LEU A 7 14.88 -24.76 12.30
C LEU A 7 15.25 -26.19 11.90
N ALA A 8 16.07 -26.33 10.87
CA ALA A 8 16.53 -27.63 10.37
C ALA A 8 17.31 -28.46 11.42
N CYS A 9 17.87 -27.81 12.44
CA CYS A 9 18.52 -28.44 13.59
C CYS A 9 17.54 -28.97 14.67
N GLY A 10 16.23 -28.90 14.43
CA GLY A 10 15.21 -29.48 15.31
C GLY A 10 14.85 -28.63 16.54
N ILE A 11 15.23 -27.35 16.53
CA ILE A 11 14.89 -26.38 17.59
C ILE A 11 14.06 -25.23 17.01
N THR A 12 13.32 -24.53 17.86
CA THR A 12 12.67 -23.26 17.50
C THR A 12 13.55 -22.10 17.91
N GLY A 13 13.77 -21.15 17.00
CA GLY A 13 14.55 -19.95 17.28
C GLY A 13 14.78 -19.09 16.04
N VAL A 14 15.58 -18.04 16.19
CA VAL A 14 15.94 -17.12 15.11
C VAL A 14 16.93 -17.77 14.15
N GLY A 15 16.67 -17.68 12.85
CA GLY A 15 17.53 -18.27 11.82
C GLY A 15 16.78 -18.87 10.63
N ARG A 16 15.44 -18.80 10.63
CA ARG A 16 14.61 -19.24 9.52
C ARG A 16 14.68 -18.23 8.37
N LEU A 17 14.62 -18.70 7.13
CA LEU A 17 14.40 -17.84 5.97
C LEU A 17 13.06 -17.10 6.15
N PRO A 18 13.02 -15.76 6.03
CA PRO A 18 11.74 -15.03 6.03
C PRO A 18 10.81 -15.53 4.93
N GLU A 19 9.50 -15.39 5.16
CA GLU A 19 8.52 -15.70 4.12
C GLU A 19 8.74 -14.80 2.89
N PRO A 20 8.46 -15.29 1.67
CA PRO A 20 8.74 -14.56 0.43
C PRO A 20 8.16 -13.14 0.40
N GLU A 21 6.96 -12.94 0.97
CA GLU A 21 6.30 -11.63 1.03
C GLU A 21 7.15 -10.62 1.80
N ALA A 22 7.74 -11.01 2.93
CA ALA A 22 8.60 -10.13 3.72
C ALA A 22 9.91 -9.78 3.00
N ILE A 23 10.42 -10.71 2.17
CA ILE A 23 11.61 -10.46 1.33
C ILE A 23 11.28 -9.45 0.23
N VAL A 24 10.14 -9.62 -0.43
CA VAL A 24 9.67 -8.70 -1.48
C VAL A 24 9.43 -7.30 -0.91
N ASP A 25 8.72 -7.18 0.21
CA ASP A 25 8.47 -5.90 0.88
C ASP A 25 9.78 -5.18 1.23
N TRP A 26 10.77 -5.92 1.73
CA TRP A 26 12.09 -5.36 2.05
C TRP A 26 12.81 -4.86 0.80
N LEU A 27 12.78 -5.63 -0.30
CA LEU A 27 13.37 -5.22 -1.58
C LEU A 27 12.68 -3.97 -2.14
N GLU A 28 11.35 -3.94 -2.15
CA GLU A 28 10.57 -2.78 -2.60
C GLU A 28 10.90 -1.54 -1.76
N ALA A 29 10.92 -1.66 -0.44
CA ALA A 29 11.27 -0.53 0.43
C ALA A 29 12.69 0.00 0.16
N LYS A 30 13.64 -0.87 -0.17
CA LYS A 30 15.03 -0.48 -0.43
C LYS A 30 15.31 0.00 -1.85
N MET A 31 14.60 -0.54 -2.85
CA MET A 31 14.89 -0.28 -4.26
C MET A 31 13.89 0.66 -4.93
N CYS A 32 12.65 0.74 -4.45
CA CYS A 32 11.62 1.59 -5.04
C CYS A 32 11.51 2.97 -4.38
N SER A 33 12.30 3.24 -3.33
CA SER A 33 12.39 4.56 -2.72
C SER A 33 13.39 5.43 -3.49
N THR A 34 12.91 6.49 -4.13
CA THR A 34 13.72 7.50 -4.84
C THR A 34 13.33 8.90 -4.37
N ASN A 35 14.05 9.93 -4.80
CA ASN A 35 13.65 11.33 -4.57
C ASN A 35 13.25 12.02 -5.89
N GLU A 36 12.88 11.25 -6.91
CA GLU A 36 12.61 11.79 -8.25
C GLU A 36 11.40 12.74 -8.28
N LEU A 37 10.50 12.64 -7.31
CA LEU A 37 9.33 13.51 -7.20
C LEU A 37 9.45 14.55 -6.08
N GLU A 38 10.65 14.73 -5.51
CA GLU A 38 10.89 15.75 -4.49
C GLU A 38 10.49 17.15 -4.98
N GLY A 39 9.80 17.91 -4.11
CA GLY A 39 9.25 19.23 -4.44
C GLY A 39 7.96 19.20 -5.29
N THR A 40 7.51 18.03 -5.75
CA THR A 40 6.25 17.89 -6.48
C THR A 40 5.10 17.64 -5.51
N THR A 41 3.95 18.28 -5.75
CA THR A 41 2.70 17.98 -5.04
C THR A 41 1.76 17.20 -5.96
N ILE A 42 1.30 16.02 -5.51
CA ILE A 42 0.44 15.13 -6.28
C ILE A 42 -0.89 14.97 -5.56
N LEU A 43 -2.00 15.21 -6.27
CA LEU A 43 -3.35 14.93 -5.81
C LEU A 43 -3.81 13.59 -6.35
N VAL A 44 -4.19 12.67 -5.47
CA VAL A 44 -4.75 11.37 -5.82
C VAL A 44 -6.18 11.27 -5.28
N THR A 45 -7.11 10.79 -6.10
CA THR A 45 -8.45 10.40 -5.65
C THR A 45 -8.56 8.88 -5.67
N ALA A 46 -9.09 8.27 -4.61
CA ALA A 46 -9.20 6.82 -4.51
C ALA A 46 -10.51 6.38 -3.86
N GLY A 47 -11.09 5.30 -4.38
CA GLY A 47 -12.36 4.73 -3.90
C GLY A 47 -13.53 4.96 -4.84
N GLY A 48 -14.71 4.48 -4.44
CA GLY A 48 -15.94 4.60 -5.22
C GLY A 48 -16.71 5.86 -4.90
N THR A 49 -17.47 6.36 -5.87
CA THR A 49 -18.41 7.48 -5.64
C THR A 49 -19.78 6.94 -5.22
N GLN A 50 -20.56 7.76 -4.52
CA GLN A 50 -21.94 7.46 -4.11
C GLN A 50 -22.84 8.65 -4.45
N GLU A 51 -23.68 8.48 -5.47
CA GLU A 51 -24.67 9.47 -5.91
C GLU A 51 -26.01 9.19 -5.21
N SER A 52 -26.47 10.13 -4.39
CA SER A 52 -27.68 9.97 -3.59
C SER A 52 -28.93 9.89 -4.46
N ILE A 53 -29.77 8.86 -4.23
CA ILE A 53 -31.14 8.81 -4.77
C ILE A 53 -32.11 9.32 -3.70
N ASP A 54 -31.98 8.79 -2.48
CA ASP A 54 -32.77 9.11 -1.30
C ASP A 54 -31.93 8.80 -0.04
N PRO A 55 -32.42 9.04 1.20
CA PRO A 55 -31.63 8.83 2.41
C PRO A 55 -31.10 7.41 2.65
N VAL A 56 -31.59 6.40 1.90
CA VAL A 56 -31.22 4.99 2.06
C VAL A 56 -30.47 4.44 0.84
N ARG A 57 -30.80 4.91 -0.36
CA ARG A 57 -30.27 4.37 -1.62
C ARG A 57 -29.35 5.35 -2.32
N TYR A 58 -28.30 4.81 -2.93
CA TYR A 58 -27.37 5.54 -3.77
C TYR A 58 -26.96 4.69 -4.98
N ILE A 59 -26.51 5.36 -6.04
CA ILE A 59 -25.81 4.74 -7.17
C ILE A 59 -24.32 4.86 -6.88
N GLY A 60 -23.60 3.75 -6.86
CA GLY A 60 -22.16 3.76 -6.66
C GLY A 60 -21.43 2.90 -7.67
N ASN A 61 -20.11 3.03 -7.68
CA ASN A 61 -19.22 2.16 -8.45
C ASN A 61 -18.43 1.22 -7.52
N ARG A 62 -17.99 0.08 -8.04
CA ARG A 62 -17.26 -0.96 -7.27
C ARG A 62 -15.75 -0.73 -7.29
N SER A 63 -15.31 0.53 -7.18
CA SER A 63 -13.90 0.82 -7.04
C SER A 63 -13.42 0.40 -5.66
N SER A 64 -12.48 -0.54 -5.62
CA SER A 64 -11.79 -0.94 -4.38
C SER A 64 -10.78 0.09 -3.90
N GLY A 65 -10.47 1.11 -4.72
CA GLY A 65 -9.45 2.12 -4.41
C GLY A 65 -8.00 1.61 -4.45
N LYS A 66 -7.76 0.30 -4.50
CA LYS A 66 -6.42 -0.34 -4.40
C LYS A 66 -5.37 0.31 -5.30
N MET A 67 -5.72 0.59 -6.55
CA MET A 67 -4.82 1.25 -7.49
C MET A 67 -4.46 2.68 -7.05
N GLY A 68 -5.46 3.47 -6.65
CA GLY A 68 -5.24 4.85 -6.19
C GLY A 68 -4.38 4.89 -4.93
N TYR A 69 -4.63 4.00 -3.97
CA TYR A 69 -3.80 3.87 -2.77
C TYR A 69 -2.36 3.48 -3.09
N ALA A 70 -2.15 2.48 -3.98
CA ALA A 70 -0.81 2.07 -4.39
C ALA A 70 -0.04 3.20 -5.09
N ILE A 71 -0.70 3.96 -5.96
CA ILE A 71 -0.09 5.13 -6.61
C ILE A 71 0.28 6.20 -5.57
N ALA A 72 -0.62 6.52 -4.64
CA ALA A 72 -0.37 7.49 -3.59
C ALA A 72 0.82 7.08 -2.70
N GLU A 73 0.88 5.80 -2.33
CA GLU A 73 1.98 5.25 -1.53
C GLU A 73 3.33 5.35 -2.27
N GLN A 74 3.39 4.89 -3.53
CA GLN A 74 4.63 4.93 -4.29
C GLN A 74 5.07 6.37 -4.58
N ALA A 75 4.15 7.28 -4.91
CA ALA A 75 4.47 8.69 -5.09
C ALA A 75 5.08 9.32 -3.81
N ALA A 76 4.57 8.95 -2.64
CA ALA A 76 5.15 9.38 -1.37
C ALA A 76 6.54 8.76 -1.13
N ARG A 77 6.74 7.47 -1.45
CA ARG A 77 8.05 6.80 -1.39
C ARG A 77 9.08 7.42 -2.35
N MET A 78 8.62 8.04 -3.44
CA MET A 78 9.44 8.77 -4.41
C MET A 78 9.70 10.25 -4.04
N GLY A 79 9.28 10.68 -2.84
CA GLY A 79 9.56 12.02 -2.30
C GLY A 79 8.49 13.08 -2.60
N ALA A 80 7.37 12.73 -3.23
CA ALA A 80 6.30 13.69 -3.51
C ALA A 80 5.52 14.09 -2.24
N LYS A 81 5.02 15.31 -2.20
CA LYS A 81 3.95 15.70 -1.27
C LYS A 81 2.62 15.19 -1.82
N VAL A 82 2.10 14.10 -1.25
CA VAL A 82 0.84 13.49 -1.72
C VAL A 82 -0.35 14.02 -0.92
N ILE A 83 -1.40 14.43 -1.64
CA ILE A 83 -2.73 14.73 -1.10
C ILE A 83 -3.64 13.61 -1.59
N LEU A 84 -4.16 12.80 -0.68
CA LEU A 84 -5.07 11.70 -1.01
C LEU A 84 -6.49 12.06 -0.58
N VAL A 85 -7.40 12.13 -1.55
CA VAL A 85 -8.83 12.25 -1.31
C VAL A 85 -9.43 10.84 -1.37
N SER A 86 -9.75 10.30 -0.20
CA SER A 86 -10.31 8.95 -0.07
C SER A 86 -11.83 8.99 0.00
N ALA A 87 -12.48 8.26 -0.89
CA ALA A 87 -13.91 7.97 -0.85
C ALA A 87 -14.16 6.65 -0.08
N PRO A 88 -15.43 6.23 0.14
CA PRO A 88 -15.73 4.94 0.75
C PRO A 88 -15.14 3.78 -0.07
N THR A 89 -14.51 2.84 0.62
CA THR A 89 -13.89 1.64 0.04
C THR A 89 -14.29 0.37 0.77
N SER A 90 -14.13 -0.77 0.10
CA SER A 90 -14.52 -2.11 0.56
C SER A 90 -13.43 -3.13 0.27
#